data_AF-A0A662KN48-F1
#
_entry.id   AF-A0A662KN48-F1
#
_cell.length_a   1.000
_cell.length_b   1.000
_cell.length_c   1.000
_cell.angle_alpha   90.00
_cell.angle_beta   90.00
_cell.angle_gamma   90.00
#
_symmetry.space_group_name_H-M   'P 1'
#
loop_
_entity.id
_entity.type
_entity.pdbx_description
1 polymer ?
#
loop_
_entity_poly.entity_id
_entity_poly.type
_entity_poly.pdbx_seq_one_letter_code
_entity_poly.pdbx_strand_id
1 'polypeptide(L)'
;MMVSSIAIGAGIDFSVHITERVRDELKEKNALDAIKTAISRKSPSLVEATLALVGGGIPIFLMEYEMISQFILLVLLMLVFACVASLLGLAALYSWKNGKWLEKL
;
A
#
# COMPACT_ATOMS: atom_id res chain seq x y z
N MET A 1 19.41 -3.24 -9.90
CA MET A 1 19.61 -3.11 -8.45
C MET A 1 18.83 -1.95 -7.84
N MET A 2 18.76 -0.76 -8.46
CA MET A 2 18.01 0.39 -7.91
C MET A 2 16.51 0.12 -7.77
N VAL A 3 15.83 -0.31 -8.85
CA VAL A 3 14.37 -0.57 -8.85
C VAL A 3 13.99 -1.66 -7.84
N SER A 4 14.77 -2.72 -7.73
CA SER A 4 14.57 -3.80 -6.75
C SER A 4 14.67 -3.31 -5.30
N SER A 5 15.60 -2.40 -5.00
CA SER A 5 15.72 -1.81 -3.66
C SER A 5 14.54 -0.89 -3.33
N ILE A 6 14.09 -0.08 -4.30
CA ILE A 6 12.91 0.78 -4.15
C ILE A 6 11.65 -0.07 -3.93
N ALA A 7 11.49 -1.15 -4.69
CA ALA A 7 10.34 -2.05 -4.57
C ALA A 7 10.27 -2.69 -3.16
N ILE A 8 11.41 -3.14 -2.63
CA ILE A 8 11.47 -3.69 -1.27
C ILE A 8 11.15 -2.61 -0.22
N GLY A 9 11.76 -1.42 -0.34
CA GLY A 9 11.51 -0.31 0.58
C GLY A 9 10.03 0.11 0.62
N ALA A 10 9.43 0.30 -0.55
CA ALA A 10 8.01 0.62 -0.69
C ALA A 10 7.10 -0.49 -0.14
N GLY A 11 7.41 -1.77 -0.43
CA GLY A 11 6.63 -2.90 0.07
C GLY A 11 6.62 -2.99 1.60
N ILE A 12 7.77 -2.76 2.24
CA ILE A 12 7.88 -2.73 3.71
C ILE A 12 7.10 -1.55 4.28
N ASP A 13 7.25 -0.35 3.72
CA ASP A 13 6.54 0.85 4.19
C ASP A 13 5.02 0.67 4.15
N PHE A 14 4.49 0.19 3.01
CA PHE A 14 3.06 -0.09 2.88
C PHE A 14 2.57 -1.17 3.85
N SER A 15 3.39 -2.19 4.12
CA SER A 15 3.05 -3.28 5.04
C SER A 15 3.00 -2.81 6.50
N VAL A 16 3.91 -1.93 6.91
CA VAL A 16 3.91 -1.32 8.25
C VAL A 16 2.69 -0.43 8.41
N HIS A 17 2.43 0.44 7.43
CA HIS A 17 1.35 1.42 7.50
C HIS A 17 -0.05 0.78 7.48
N ILE A 18 -0.19 -0.38 6.84
CA ILE A 18 -1.45 -1.15 6.90
C ILE A 18 -1.58 -1.91 8.23
N THR A 19 -0.49 -2.46 8.76
CA THR A 19 -0.49 -3.22 10.01
C THR A 19 -0.83 -2.32 11.19
N GLU A 20 -0.26 -1.13 11.24
CA GLU A 20 -0.58 -0.13 12.28
C GLU A 20 -2.07 0.22 12.26
N ARG A 21 -2.64 0.41 11.06
CA ARG A 21 -4.06 0.74 10.92
C ARG A 21 -4.97 -0.43 11.31
N VAL A 22 -4.61 -1.65 10.93
CA VAL A 22 -5.36 -2.85 11.34
C VAL A 22 -5.29 -2.99 12.86
N ARG A 23 -4.12 -2.79 13.48
CA ARG A 23 -3.95 -2.82 14.94
C ARG A 23 -4.82 -1.78 15.64
N ASP A 24 -4.94 -0.59 15.09
CA ASP A 24 -5.81 0.45 15.66
C ASP A 24 -7.30 0.12 15.55
N GLU A 25 -7.76 -0.37 14.39
CA GLU A 25 -9.17 -0.78 14.23
C GLU A 25 -9.50 -2.03 15.06
N LEU A 26 -8.51 -2.87 15.37
CA LEU A 26 -8.65 -4.05 16.21
C LEU A 26 -8.91 -3.71 17.69
N LYS A 27 -8.50 -2.51 18.15
CA LYS A 27 -8.81 -2.04 19.51
C LYS A 27 -10.29 -1.73 19.70
N GLU A 28 -10.99 -1.36 18.62
CA GLU A 28 -12.39 -0.95 18.66
C GLU A 28 -13.35 -2.02 18.09
N LYS A 29 -12.87 -2.96 17.26
CA LYS A 29 -13.71 -3.91 16.52
C LYS A 29 -13.17 -5.34 16.56
N ASN A 30 -14.09 -6.29 16.40
CA ASN A 30 -13.75 -7.70 16.18
C ASN A 30 -12.83 -7.87 14.96
N ALA A 31 -11.93 -8.86 15.02
CA ALA A 31 -10.85 -9.05 14.04
C ALA A 31 -11.30 -8.99 12.56
N LEU A 32 -12.43 -9.63 12.22
CA LEU A 32 -12.93 -9.64 10.85
C LEU A 32 -13.48 -8.27 10.39
N ASP A 33 -14.15 -7.53 11.27
CA ASP A 33 -14.68 -6.19 10.96
C ASP A 33 -13.58 -5.12 10.97
N ALA A 34 -12.54 -5.28 11.80
CA ALA A 34 -11.37 -4.44 11.80
C ALA A 34 -10.62 -4.52 10.46
N ILE A 35 -10.41 -5.73 9.93
CA ILE A 35 -9.78 -5.93 8.62
C ILE A 35 -10.64 -5.34 7.50
N LYS A 36 -11.95 -5.62 7.52
CA LYS A 36 -12.87 -5.11 6.50
C LYS A 36 -12.93 -3.58 6.50
N THR A 37 -12.95 -2.97 7.69
CA THR A 37 -12.89 -1.51 7.82
C THR A 37 -11.54 -0.96 7.37
N ALA A 38 -10.42 -1.59 7.75
CA ALA A 38 -9.08 -1.14 7.40
C ALA A 38 -8.87 -1.13 5.87
N ILE A 39 -9.33 -2.18 5.17
CA ILE A 39 -9.28 -2.27 3.70
C ILE A 39 -10.17 -1.19 3.08
N SER A 40 -11.41 -1.04 3.56
CA SER A 40 -12.37 -0.07 3.01
C SER A 40 -11.91 1.38 3.23
N ARG A 41 -11.24 1.68 4.35
CA ARG A 41 -10.68 3.00 4.66
C ARG A 41 -9.33 3.29 4.02
N LYS A 42 -8.64 2.32 3.42
CA LYS A 42 -7.36 2.55 2.73
C LYS A 42 -7.53 3.04 1.28
N SER A 43 -8.67 2.73 0.64
CA SER A 43 -8.99 3.21 -0.72
C SER A 43 -8.80 4.72 -0.96
N PRO A 44 -9.17 5.64 -0.03
CA PRO A 44 -8.94 7.08 -0.21
C PRO A 44 -7.45 7.46 -0.32
N SER A 45 -6.59 6.85 0.48
CA SER A 45 -5.15 7.15 0.48
C SER A 45 -4.47 6.73 -0.83
N LEU A 46 -4.96 5.66 -1.47
CA LEU A 46 -4.49 5.26 -2.79
C LEU A 46 -4.91 6.25 -3.89
N VAL A 47 -6.10 6.83 -3.78
CA VAL A 47 -6.58 7.86 -4.72
C VAL A 47 -5.75 9.13 -4.58
N GLU A 48 -5.44 9.56 -3.36
CA GLU A 48 -4.54 10.70 -3.11
C GLU A 48 -3.15 10.45 -3.68
N ALA A 49 -2.58 9.27 -3.45
CA ALA A 49 -1.28 8.89 -4.02
C ALA A 49 -1.31 8.88 -5.56
N THR A 50 -2.38 8.36 -6.16
CA THR A 50 -2.57 8.33 -7.62
C THR A 50 -2.68 9.74 -8.19
N LEU A 51 -3.44 10.63 -7.54
CA LEU A 51 -3.57 12.04 -7.94
C LEU A 51 -2.24 12.80 -7.80
N ALA A 52 -1.53 12.62 -6.69
CA ALA A 52 -0.22 13.21 -6.49
C ALA A 52 0.78 12.72 -7.55
N LEU A 53 0.69 11.46 -7.96
CA LEU A 53 1.55 10.88 -8.99
C LEU A 53 1.21 11.38 -10.40
N VAL A 54 -0.08 11.48 -10.75
CA VAL A 54 -0.50 12.10 -12.01
C VAL A 54 -0.04 13.57 -12.03
N GLY A 55 -0.21 14.30 -10.93
CA GLY A 55 0.28 15.66 -10.76
C GLY A 55 1.80 15.78 -10.90
N GLY A 56 2.56 14.87 -10.28
CA GLY A 56 4.01 14.79 -10.41
C GLY A 56 4.48 14.40 -11.81
N GLY A 57 3.65 13.66 -12.56
CA GLY A 57 3.84 13.28 -13.96
C GLY A 57 3.80 14.46 -14.93
N ILE A 58 2.97 15.46 -14.67
CA ILE A 58 2.74 16.62 -15.56
C ILE A 58 4.05 17.37 -15.92
N PRO A 59 4.89 17.80 -14.97
CA PRO A 59 6.14 18.47 -15.29
C PRO A 59 7.16 17.57 -16.01
N ILE A 60 7.04 16.25 -15.89
CA ILE A 60 7.95 15.29 -16.54
C ILE A 60 7.60 15.14 -18.02
N PHE A 61 6.30 15.09 -18.35
CA PHE A 61 5.84 15.13 -19.74
C PHE A 61 6.22 16.44 -20.44
N LEU A 62 6.30 17.55 -19.69
CA LEU A 62 6.74 18.85 -20.22
C LEU A 62 8.25 18.93 -20.50
N MET A 63 9.08 18.07 -19.88
CA MET A 63 10.53 18.09 -20.04
C MET A 63 11.05 17.14 -21.14
N GLU A 64 10.19 16.34 -21.78
CA GLU A 64 10.51 15.41 -22.88
C GLU A 64 11.71 14.44 -22.64
N TYR A 65 12.11 14.24 -21.38
CA TYR A 65 13.17 13.27 -21.03
C TYR A 65 12.61 11.85 -20.91
N GLU A 66 12.76 11.08 -21.98
CA GLU A 66 12.21 9.73 -22.11
C GLU A 66 12.71 8.76 -21.01
N MET A 67 13.99 8.87 -20.62
CA MET A 67 14.59 8.01 -19.58
C MET A 67 13.98 8.23 -18.19
N ILE A 68 13.70 9.49 -17.82
CA ILE A 68 13.17 9.84 -16.50
C ILE A 68 11.69 9.44 -16.39
N SER A 69 10.94 9.66 -17.48
CA SER A 69 9.52 9.27 -17.55
C SER A 69 9.33 7.75 -17.35
N GLN A 70 10.13 6.92 -18.03
CA GLN A 70 10.07 5.46 -17.88
C GLN A 70 10.44 5.00 -16.47
N PHE A 71 11.45 5.60 -15.85
CA PHE A 71 11.84 5.28 -14.47
C PHE A 71 10.72 5.59 -13.48
N ILE A 72 10.12 6.78 -13.58
CA ILE A 72 9.06 7.21 -12.66
C ILE A 72 7.81 6.39 -12.87
N LEU A 73 7.43 6.08 -14.10
CA LEU A 73 6.28 5.24 -14.42
C LEU A 73 6.44 3.81 -13.85
N LEU A 74 7.65 3.25 -13.88
CA LEU A 74 7.96 1.97 -13.25
C LEU A 74 7.83 2.01 -11.71
N VAL A 75 8.35 3.05 -11.07
CA VAL A 75 8.22 3.24 -9.62
C VAL A 75 6.73 3.37 -9.24
N LEU A 76 5.97 4.11 -10.03
CA LEU A 76 4.53 4.29 -9.91
C LEU A 76 3.78 2.96 -9.93
N LEU A 77 4.02 2.16 -10.96
CA LEU A 77 3.42 0.85 -11.13
C LEU A 77 3.76 -0.05 -9.95
N MET A 78 5.02 -0.03 -9.51
CA MET A 78 5.50 -0.78 -8.34
C MET A 78 4.80 -0.37 -7.05
N LEU A 79 4.56 0.93 -6.82
CA LEU A 79 3.82 1.41 -5.64
C LEU A 79 2.39 0.86 -5.62
N VAL A 80 1.72 0.87 -6.77
CA VAL A 80 0.36 0.32 -6.89
C VAL A 80 0.35 -1.18 -6.62
N PHE A 81 1.27 -1.94 -7.23
CA PHE A 81 1.39 -3.38 -6.98
C PHE A 81 1.75 -3.68 -5.51
N ALA A 82 2.65 -2.93 -4.91
CA ALA A 82 3.03 -3.08 -3.51
C ALA A 82 1.87 -2.79 -2.56
N CYS A 83 1.05 -1.77 -2.87
CA CYS A 83 -0.16 -1.46 -2.11
C CYS A 83 -1.20 -2.59 -2.20
N VAL A 84 -1.48 -3.08 -3.41
CA VAL A 84 -2.40 -4.20 -3.62
C VAL A 84 -1.87 -5.47 -2.95
N ALA A 85 -0.58 -5.75 -3.07
CA ALA A 85 0.06 -6.89 -2.42
C ALA A 85 0.04 -6.78 -0.89
N SER A 86 0.19 -5.58 -0.33
CA SER A 86 0.06 -5.30 1.11
C SER A 86 -1.38 -5.56 1.59
N LEU A 87 -2.38 -5.05 0.87
CA LEU A 87 -3.80 -5.24 1.21
C LEU A 87 -4.23 -6.71 1.12
N LEU A 88 -3.91 -7.37 -0.01
CA LEU A 88 -4.24 -8.78 -0.23
C LEU A 88 -3.40 -9.69 0.67
N GLY A 89 -2.13 -9.35 0.88
CA GLY A 89 -1.21 -10.07 1.75
C GLY A 89 -1.70 -10.07 3.19
N LEU A 90 -2.07 -8.91 3.74
CA LEU A 90 -2.66 -8.84 5.08
C LEU A 90 -4.02 -9.54 5.16
N ALA A 91 -4.91 -9.35 4.18
CA ALA A 91 -6.21 -10.02 4.15
C ALA A 91 -6.03 -11.55 4.16
N ALA A 92 -5.11 -12.08 3.36
CA ALA A 92 -4.78 -13.50 3.30
C ALA A 92 -4.12 -14.00 4.60
N LEU A 93 -3.15 -13.27 5.14
CA LEU A 93 -2.44 -13.63 6.37
C LEU A 93 -3.39 -13.68 7.57
N TYR A 94 -4.29 -12.69 7.67
CA TYR A 94 -5.27 -12.62 8.74
C TYR A 94 -6.42 -13.62 8.56
N SER A 95 -6.84 -13.90 7.32
CA SER A 95 -7.85 -14.92 7.02
C SER A 95 -7.33 -16.34 7.29
N TRP A 96 -6.03 -16.61 7.12
CA TRP A 96 -5.47 -17.94 7.34
C TRP A 96 -5.61 -18.39 8.80
N LYS A 97 -5.39 -17.51 9.78
CA LYS A 97 -5.32 -17.90 11.20
C LYS A 97 -6.55 -17.54 12.05
N ASN A 98 -7.69 -17.24 11.41
CA ASN A 98 -8.98 -17.04 12.07
C ASN A 98 -8.99 -16.00 13.21
N GLY A 99 -8.10 -14.99 13.16
CA GLY A 99 -8.07 -13.88 14.13
C GLY A 99 -7.74 -14.21 15.60
N LYS A 100 -7.71 -15.48 16.02
CA LYS A 100 -7.57 -15.88 17.44
C LYS A 100 -6.25 -15.50 18.11
N TRP A 101 -5.22 -15.19 17.33
CA TRP A 101 -3.90 -14.80 17.86
C TRP A 101 -3.78 -13.28 18.10
N LEU A 102 -4.72 -12.49 17.56
CA LEU A 102 -4.79 -11.04 17.74
C LEU A 102 -5.53 -10.64 19.02
N GLU A 103 -6.51 -11.43 19.49
CA GLU A 103 -7.18 -11.19 20.78
C GLU A 103 -6.27 -11.40 21.99
N LYS A 104 -5.05 -11.89 21.77
CA LYS A 104 -4.07 -12.24 22.82
C LYS A 104 -2.86 -11.30 22.86
N LEU A 105 -2.82 -10.30 21.98
CA LEU A 105 -1.82 -9.24 21.90
C LEU A 105 -2.39 -7.95 22.50
#